data_AF-A0A4P5YNW8-F1
#
_entry.id   AF-A0A4P5YNW8-F1
#
_cell.length_a   1.000
_cell.length_b   1.000
_cell.length_c   1.000
_cell.angle_alpha   90.00
_cell.angle_beta   90.00
_cell.angle_gamma   90.00
#
_symmetry.space_group_name_H-M   'P 1'
#
loop_
_entity.id
_entity.type
_entity.pdbx_description
1 polymer ?
#
loop_
_entity_poly.entity_id
_entity_poly.type
_entity_poly.pdbx_seq_one_letter_code
_entity_poly.pdbx_strand_id
1 'polypeptide(L)'
;MKSAYELAMDRLNKVAPSVTLTAEQKRRIAELENDCKAKIADLEISLGGKSAAARAAGDEGSGAELERLLVAERKKLQDRLEDQKEKVRLGKT
;
A
#
# COMPACT_ATOMS: atom_id res chain seq x y z
N MET A 1 -0.61 -12.80 7.92
CA MET A 1 -1.92 -12.84 7.23
C MET A 1 -1.60 -12.74 5.74
N LYS A 2 -1.85 -13.80 4.95
CA LYS A 2 -1.50 -13.80 3.53
C LYS A 2 -2.42 -12.85 2.76
N SER A 3 -1.88 -12.12 1.79
CA SER A 3 -2.67 -11.22 0.94
C SER A 3 -3.62 -12.03 0.04
N ALA A 4 -4.77 -11.48 -0.31
CA ALA A 4 -5.72 -12.11 -1.24
C ALA A 4 -5.05 -12.48 -2.58
N TYR A 5 -4.03 -11.72 -2.97
CA TYR A 5 -3.20 -11.99 -4.15
C TYR A 5 -2.34 -13.25 -4.01
N GLU A 6 -1.73 -13.48 -2.84
CA GLU A 6 -0.93 -14.69 -2.59
C GLU A 6 -1.81 -15.93 -2.63
N LEU A 7 -3.03 -15.84 -2.10
CA LEU A 7 -4.01 -16.92 -2.19
C LEU A 7 -4.47 -17.16 -3.64
N ALA A 8 -4.58 -16.10 -4.44
CA ALA A 8 -4.93 -16.19 -5.86
C ALA A 8 -3.80 -16.82 -6.69
N MET A 9 -2.54 -16.48 -6.43
CA MET A 9 -1.37 -17.08 -7.10
C MET A 9 -1.15 -18.55 -6.70
N ASP A 10 -1.36 -18.91 -5.43
CA ASP A 10 -1.32 -20.31 -4.97
C ASP A 10 -2.39 -21.18 -5.68
N ARG A 11 -3.55 -20.59 -6.01
CA ARG A 11 -4.59 -21.26 -6.80
C ARG A 11 -4.25 -21.32 -8.30
N LEU A 12 -3.62 -20.27 -8.84
CA LEU A 12 -3.24 -20.17 -10.26
C LEU A 12 -2.08 -21.12 -10.63
N ASN A 13 -1.11 -21.30 -9.74
CA ASN A 13 0.04 -22.22 -9.93
C ASN A 13 -0.36 -23.69 -10.10
N LYS A 14 -1.59 -24.09 -9.78
CA LYS A 14 -2.08 -25.46 -9.93
C LYS A 14 -2.68 -25.77 -11.32
N VAL A 15 -2.92 -24.77 -12.18
CA VAL A 15 -3.80 -24.95 -13.36
C VAL A 15 -3.18 -24.55 -14.71
N ALA A 16 -2.11 -23.75 -14.76
CA ALA A 16 -1.48 -23.31 -16.02
C ALA A 16 0.01 -22.99 -15.83
N PRO A 17 0.85 -23.02 -16.90
CA PRO A 17 2.26 -22.66 -16.79
C PRO A 17 2.40 -21.32 -16.08
N SER A 18 3.17 -21.30 -14.99
CA SER A 18 3.36 -20.13 -14.15
C SER A 18 3.74 -18.94 -15.02
N VAL A 19 2.86 -17.95 -15.12
CA VAL A 19 3.18 -16.67 -15.78
C VAL A 19 4.27 -16.04 -14.94
N THR A 20 5.52 -16.27 -15.33
CA THR A 20 6.69 -15.75 -14.63
C THR A 20 6.86 -14.31 -15.05
N LEU A 21 6.81 -13.40 -14.07
CA LEU A 21 7.05 -11.99 -14.32
C LEU A 21 8.45 -11.78 -14.90
N THR A 22 8.55 -10.96 -15.94
CA THR A 22 9.84 -10.57 -16.52
C THR A 22 10.67 -9.80 -15.50
N ALA A 23 11.99 -9.74 -15.70
CA ALA A 23 12.88 -8.95 -14.85
C ALA A 23 12.45 -7.47 -14.80
N GLU A 24 11.95 -6.93 -15.91
CA GLU A 24 11.44 -5.57 -15.99
C GLU A 24 10.15 -5.38 -15.19
N GLN A 25 9.19 -6.31 -15.29
CA GLN A 25 7.95 -6.26 -14.49
C GLN A 25 8.26 -6.33 -12.99
N LYS A 26 9.19 -7.19 -12.58
CA LYS A 26 9.65 -7.29 -11.19
C LYS A 26 10.28 -5.98 -10.71
N ARG A 27 11.17 -5.38 -11.51
CA ARG A 27 11.81 -4.10 -11.19
C ARG A 27 10.75 -3.01 -11.02
N ARG A 28 9.79 -2.93 -11.95
CA ARG A 28 8.73 -1.93 -11.92
C ARG A 28 7.83 -2.08 -10.70
N ILE A 29 7.47 -3.31 -10.33
CA ILE A 29 6.71 -3.56 -9.09
C ILE A 29 7.50 -3.09 -7.86
N ALA A 30 8.79 -3.39 -7.79
CA ALA A 30 9.63 -2.95 -6.67
C ALA A 30 9.75 -1.42 -6.57
N GLU A 31 9.87 -0.73 -7.71
CA GLU A 31 9.83 0.74 -7.78
C GLU A 31 8.51 1.28 -7.19
N LEU A 32 7.37 0.72 -7.62
CA LEU A 32 6.05 1.13 -7.13
C LEU A 32 5.89 0.90 -5.62
N GLU A 33 6.38 -0.24 -5.11
CA GLU A 33 6.36 -0.57 -3.68
C GLU A 33 7.20 0.41 -2.86
N ASN A 34 8.40 0.75 -3.34
CA ASN A 34 9.27 1.72 -2.69
C ASN A 34 8.64 3.13 -2.66
N ASP A 35 8.07 3.57 -3.78
CA ASP A 35 7.37 4.86 -3.87
C ASP A 35 6.16 4.92 -2.92
N CYS A 36 5.38 3.85 -2.85
CA CYS A 36 4.24 3.76 -1.94
C CYS A 36 4.70 3.80 -0.48
N LYS A 37 5.77 3.07 -0.14
CA LYS A 37 6.36 3.06 1.19
C LYS A 37 6.85 4.45 1.61
N ALA A 38 7.51 5.18 0.72
CA ALA A 38 7.94 6.56 0.98
C ALA A 38 6.74 7.47 1.29
N LYS A 39 5.69 7.41 0.46
CA LYS A 39 4.47 8.21 0.67
C LYS A 39 3.76 7.88 1.98
N ILE A 40 3.71 6.61 2.36
CA ILE A 40 3.14 6.19 3.64
C ILE A 40 3.97 6.76 4.80
N ALA A 41 5.30 6.69 4.72
CA ALA A 41 6.18 7.24 5.76
C ALA A 41 5.99 8.75 5.92
N ASP A 42 5.92 9.50 4.81
CA ASP A 42 5.67 10.96 4.85
C ASP A 42 4.31 11.28 5.51
N LEU A 43 3.27 10.51 5.17
CA LEU A 43 1.95 10.66 5.80
C LEU A 43 1.98 10.33 7.29
N GLU A 44 2.66 9.26 7.70
CA GLU A 44 2.82 8.88 9.10
C GLU A 44 3.53 9.96 9.91
N ILE A 45 4.63 10.51 9.38
CA ILE A 45 5.36 11.60 10.03
C ILE A 45 4.46 12.83 10.17
N SER A 46 3.78 13.22 9.09
CA SER A 46 2.96 14.43 9.07
C SER A 46 1.72 14.32 9.96
N LEU A 47 0.86 13.33 9.73
CA LEU A 47 -0.41 13.18 10.45
C LEU A 47 -0.20 12.59 11.85
N GLY A 48 0.76 11.68 12.02
CA GLY A 48 1.12 11.14 13.34
C GLY A 48 1.68 12.23 14.25
N GLY A 49 2.56 13.11 13.72
CA GLY A 49 3.05 14.27 14.46
C GLY A 49 1.94 15.21 14.91
N LYS A 50 0.99 15.52 14.01
CA LYS A 50 -0.18 16.37 14.34
C LYS A 50 -1.11 15.71 15.36
N SER A 51 -1.36 14.41 15.25
CA SER A 51 -2.20 13.67 16.20
C SER A 51 -1.57 13.64 17.59
N ALA A 52 -0.25 13.38 17.67
CA ALA A 52 0.49 13.43 18.92
C ALA A 52 0.44 14.83 19.58
N ALA A 53 0.60 15.89 18.78
CA ALA A 53 0.49 17.27 19.26
C ALA A 53 -0.92 17.60 19.77
N ALA A 54 -1.98 17.21 19.05
CA ALA A 54 -3.36 17.42 19.47
C ALA A 54 -3.66 16.72 20.81
N ARG A 55 -3.22 15.46 20.96
CA ARG A 55 -3.32 14.72 22.22
C ARG A 55 -2.59 15.39 23.37
N ALA A 56 -1.36 15.86 23.14
CA ALA A 56 -0.58 16.58 24.14
C ALA A 56 -1.26 17.89 24.59
N ALA A 57 -2.04 18.50 23.70
CA ALA A 57 -2.86 19.69 23.99
C ALA A 57 -4.21 19.36 24.64
N GLY A 58 -4.53 18.09 24.88
CA GLY A 58 -5.81 17.65 25.45
C GLY A 58 -6.97 17.62 24.43
N ASP A 59 -6.69 17.82 23.14
CA ASP A 59 -7.67 17.75 22.06
C ASP A 59 -7.75 16.32 21.51
N GLU A 60 -8.38 15.44 22.28
CA GLU A 60 -8.57 14.03 21.90
C GLU A 60 -9.45 13.87 20.65
N GLY A 61 -10.38 14.80 20.42
CA GLY A 61 -11.29 14.79 19.27
C GLY A 61 -10.53 14.96 17.95
N SER A 62 -9.74 16.03 17.83
CA SER A 62 -8.89 16.27 16.66
C SER A 62 -7.84 15.17 16.51
N GLY A 63 -7.24 14.71 17.62
CA GLY A 63 -6.27 13.62 17.61
C GLY A 63 -6.81 12.33 16.99
N ALA A 64 -8.03 11.93 17.37
CA ALA A 64 -8.71 10.75 16.82
C ALA A 64 -9.13 10.94 15.36
N GLU A 65 -9.54 12.14 14.95
CA GLU A 65 -9.86 12.43 13.54
C GLU A 65 -8.64 12.31 12.64
N LEU A 66 -7.49 12.85 13.07
CA LEU A 66 -6.23 12.76 12.34
C LEU A 66 -5.77 11.30 12.17
N GLU A 67 -5.99 10.44 13.17
CA GLU A 67 -5.70 9.01 13.04
C GLU A 67 -6.64 8.30 12.06
N ARG A 68 -7.94 8.59 12.11
CA ARG A 68 -8.89 8.05 11.13
C ARG A 68 -8.49 8.44 9.71
N LEU A 69 -8.07 9.69 9.51
CA LEU A 69 -7.57 10.18 8.24
C LEU A 69 -6.30 9.43 7.81
N LEU A 70 -5.34 9.24 8.71
CA LEU A 70 -4.11 8.49 8.42
C LEU A 70 -4.40 7.06 7.96
N VAL A 71 -5.34 6.37 8.63
CA VAL A 71 -5.74 5.01 8.25
C VAL A 71 -6.39 5.00 6.85
N ALA A 72 -7.27 5.95 6.57
CA ALA A 72 -7.95 6.05 5.28
C ALA A 72 -6.98 6.31 4.12
N GLU A 73 -6.06 7.27 4.28
CA GLU A 73 -5.08 7.63 3.25
C GLU A 73 -4.06 6.51 3.02
N ARG A 74 -3.61 5.84 4.08
CA ARG A 74 -2.74 4.65 3.96
C ARG A 74 -3.41 3.56 3.14
N LYS A 75 -4.68 3.25 3.45
CA LYS A 75 -5.45 2.25 2.71
C LYS A 75 -5.56 2.62 1.23
N LYS A 76 -5.90 3.87 0.92
CA LYS A 76 -6.00 4.38 -0.44
C LYS A 76 -4.69 4.24 -1.24
N LEU A 77 -3.54 4.50 -0.60
CA LEU A 77 -2.23 4.30 -1.22
C LEU A 77 -1.93 2.81 -1.49
N GLN A 78 -2.28 1.93 -0.55
CA GLN A 78 -2.10 0.49 -0.71
C GLN A 78 -3.01 -0.09 -1.79
N ASP A 79 -4.28 0.32 -1.84
CA ASP A 79 -5.22 -0.10 -2.88
C ASP A 79 -4.72 0.33 -4.27
N ARG A 80 -4.28 1.59 -4.39
CA ARG A 80 -3.68 2.10 -5.64
C ARG A 80 -2.41 1.36 -6.03
N LEU A 81 -1.58 0.99 -5.07
CA LEU A 81 -0.36 0.21 -5.32
C LEU A 81 -0.73 -1.17 -5.91
N GLU A 82 -1.71 -1.87 -5.33
CA GLU A 82 -2.13 -3.17 -5.86
C GLU A 82 -2.73 -3.06 -7.27
N ASP A 83 -3.54 -2.04 -7.55
CA ASP A 83 -4.04 -1.77 -8.91
C ASP A 83 -2.89 -1.55 -9.91
N GLN A 84 -1.86 -0.80 -9.52
CA GLN A 84 -0.70 -0.54 -10.38
C GLN A 84 0.16 -1.79 -10.57
N LYS A 85 0.34 -2.61 -9.53
CA LYS A 85 1.04 -3.90 -9.63
C LYS A 85 0.30 -4.83 -10.58
N GLU A 86 -1.04 -4.87 -10.51
CA GLU A 86 -1.84 -5.69 -11.41
C GLU A 86 -1.71 -5.25 -12.87
N LYS A 87 -1.73 -3.95 -13.14
CA LYS A 87 -1.44 -3.40 -14.48
C LYS A 87 -0.08 -3.87 -15.02
N VAL A 88 0.97 -3.79 -14.20
CA VAL A 88 2.32 -4.24 -14.56
C VAL A 88 2.34 -5.76 -14.85
N ARG A 89 1.67 -6.56 -14.02
CA ARG A 89 1.57 -8.03 -14.21
C ARG A 89 0.85 -8.38 -15.51
N LEU A 90 -0.20 -7.64 -15.86
CA LEU A 90 -0.95 -7.82 -17.10
C LEU A 90 -0.27 -7.20 -18.33
N GLY A 91 0.90 -6.55 -18.17
CA GLY A 91 1.59 -5.85 -19.25
C GLY A 91 0.82 -4.64 -19.78
N LYS A 92 -0.16 -4.13 -19.02
CA LYS A 92 -0.93 -2.94 -19.34
C LYS A 92 -0.24 -1.73 -18.71
N THR A 93 0.43 -0.93 -19.52
CA THR A 93 1.01 0.36 -19.11
C THR A 93 -0.05 1.44 -18.99
#